data_AF-A0A7L4PB42-F1
#
_entry.id   AF-A0A7L4PB42-F1
#
_cell.length_a   1.000
_cell.length_b   1.000
_cell.length_c   1.000
_cell.angle_alpha   90.00
_cell.angle_beta   90.00
_cell.angle_gamma   90.00
#
_symmetry.space_group_name_H-M   'P 1'
#
loop_
_entity.id
_entity.type
_entity.pdbx_description
1 polymer ?
#
loop_
_entity_poly.entity_id
_entity_poly.type
_entity_poly.pdbx_seq_one_letter_code
_entity_poly.pdbx_strand_id
1 'polypeptide(L)' 'MACVGEVLGLHVHMLRRYGVLPDEAVEAAVAKLQPTAPHIARLLLELASLH' A
#
# COMPACT_ATOMS: atom_id res chain seq x y z
N MET A 1 -9.05 8.48 5.50
CA MET A 1 -7.83 8.10 4.73
C MET A 1 -7.95 6.61 4.54
N ALA A 2 -7.98 6.14 3.29
CA ALA A 2 -8.21 4.73 3.02
C ALA A 2 -7.06 3.89 3.57
N CYS A 3 -7.39 2.75 4.17
CA CYS A 3 -6.39 1.77 4.59
C CYS A 3 -5.96 0.92 3.40
N VAL A 4 -4.73 0.38 3.44
CA VAL A 4 -4.19 -0.46 2.35
C VAL A 4 -5.12 -1.66 2.07
N GLY A 5 -5.74 -2.23 3.10
CA GLY A 5 -6.70 -3.32 2.99
C GLY A 5 -8.00 -2.93 2.29
N GLU A 6 -8.41 -1.66 2.34
CA GLU A 6 -9.59 -1.17 1.61
C GLU A 6 -9.27 -1.02 0.11
N VAL A 7 -8.04 -0.60 -0.22
CA VAL A 7 -7.59 -0.40 -1.60
C VAL A 7 -7.26 -1.72 -2.30
N LEU A 8 -6.55 -2.62 -1.62
CA LEU A 8 -6.04 -3.87 -2.20
C LEU A 8 -6.87 -5.11 -1.83
N GLY A 9 -7.78 -5.00 -0.87
CA GLY A 9 -8.55 -6.13 -0.37
C GLY A 9 -7.65 -7.27 0.10
N LEU A 10 -7.95 -8.48 -0.37
CA LEU A 10 -7.17 -9.67 -0.08
C LEU A 10 -5.70 -9.55 -0.52
N HIS A 11 -5.35 -8.77 -1.54
CA HIS A 11 -4.00 -8.74 -2.12
C HIS A 11 -2.95 -8.07 -1.23
N VAL A 12 -3.35 -7.43 -0.12
CA VAL A 12 -2.43 -6.78 0.82
C VAL A 12 -1.40 -7.74 1.43
N HIS A 13 -1.67 -9.06 1.47
CA HIS A 13 -0.71 -10.05 1.95
C HIS A 13 0.61 -10.03 1.15
N MET A 14 0.57 -9.63 -0.13
CA MET A 14 1.78 -9.50 -0.95
C MET A 14 2.71 -8.39 -0.44
N LEU A 15 2.19 -7.41 0.32
CA LEU A 15 2.96 -6.30 0.85
C LEU A 15 3.59 -6.57 2.22
N ARG A 16 3.26 -7.69 2.89
CA ARG A 16 3.85 -8.04 4.19
C ARG A 16 5.37 -8.14 4.15
N ARG A 17 5.95 -8.57 3.01
CA ARG A 17 7.41 -8.63 2.82
C ARG A 17 8.10 -7.26 2.88
N TYR A 18 7.33 -6.18 2.72
CA TYR A 18 7.79 -4.80 2.84
C TYR A 18 7.39 -4.18 4.20
N GLY A 19 6.88 -4.99 5.12
CA GLY A 19 6.44 -4.54 6.45
C GLY A 19 5.15 -3.72 6.44
N VAL A 20 4.36 -3.79 5.36
CA VAL A 20 3.06 -3.11 5.24
C VAL A 20 1.96 -3.98 5.84
N LEU A 21 1.10 -3.37 6.66
CA LEU A 21 -0.06 -4.03 7.27
C LEU A 21 -1.37 -3.63 6.57
N PRO A 22 -2.42 -4.49 6.62
CA PRO A 22 -3.74 -4.20 6.03
C PRO A 22 -4.42 -2.94 6.56
N ASP A 23 -4.29 -2.73 7.85
CA ASP A 23 -4.87 -1.69 8.67
C ASP A 23 -4.04 -0.39 8.66
N GLU A 24 -2.94 -0.39 7.90
CA GLU A 24 -2.08 0.77 7.75
C GLU A 24 -2.67 1.77 6.75
N ALA A 25 -2.43 3.07 6.97
CA ALA A 25 -2.79 4.11 6.02
C ALA A 25 -1.94 3.98 4.75
N VAL A 26 -2.53 4.31 3.60
CA VAL A 26 -1.84 4.25 2.29
C VAL A 26 -0.55 5.05 2.30
N GLU A 27 -0.52 6.26 2.88
CA GLU A 27 0.66 7.12 2.92
C GLU A 27 1.82 6.49 3.71
N ALA A 28 1.51 5.81 4.82
CA ALA A 28 2.50 5.11 5.63
C ALA A 28 3.06 3.89 4.88
N ALA A 29 2.21 3.15 4.19
CA ALA A 29 2.63 2.03 3.34
C ALA A 29 3.49 2.50 2.17
N VAL A 30 3.14 3.61 1.53
CA VAL A 30 3.93 4.25 0.47
C VAL A 30 5.32 4.62 0.97
N ALA A 31 5.42 5.24 2.16
CA ALA A 31 6.71 5.57 2.76
C ALA A 31 7.60 4.34 2.99
N LYS A 32 7.03 3.21 3.42
CA LYS A 32 7.74 1.93 3.59
C LYS A 32 8.18 1.30 2.26
N LEU A 33 7.35 1.44 1.23
CA LEU A 33 7.60 0.89 -0.11
C LEU A 33 8.59 1.73 -0.91
N GLN A 34 8.62 3.05 -0.71
CA GLN A 34 9.46 3.98 -1.48
C GLN A 34 10.95 3.56 -1.62
N PRO A 35 11.65 3.12 -0.55
CA PRO A 35 13.07 2.77 -0.65
C PRO A 35 13.34 1.42 -1.36
N THR A 36 12.40 0.48 -1.34
CA THR A 36 12.65 -0.91 -1.78
C THR A 36 11.84 -1.31 -3.02
N ALA A 37 10.66 -0.72 -3.20
CA ALA A 37 9.72 -1.00 -4.27
C ALA A 37 8.94 0.27 -4.67
N PRO A 38 9.62 1.29 -5.25
CA PRO A 38 8.99 2.57 -5.60
C PRO A 38 7.86 2.44 -6.64
N HIS A 39 7.91 1.41 -7.50
CA HIS A 39 6.86 1.12 -8.47
C HIS A 39 5.57 0.61 -7.79
N ILE A 40 5.70 -0.17 -6.71
CA ILE A 40 4.56 -0.63 -5.91
C ILE A 40 3.97 0.53 -5.11
N ALA A 41 4.83 1.40 -4.55
CA ALA A 41 4.39 2.62 -3.88
C ALA A 41 3.53 3.51 -4.80
N ARG A 42 3.98 3.68 -6.06
CA ARG A 42 3.26 4.45 -7.07
C ARG A 42 1.94 3.78 -7.49
N LEU A 43 1.95 2.47 -7.71
CA LEU A 43 0.72 1.72 -8.00
C LEU A 43 -0.30 1.87 -6.86
N LEU A 44 0.14 1.77 -5.61
CA LEU A 44 -0.74 1.89 -4.45
C LEU A 44 -1.39 3.28 -4.37
N LEU A 45 -0.63 4.36 -4.68
CA LEU A 45 -1.19 5.72 -4.77
C LEU A 45 -2.21 5.84 -5.89
N GLU A 46 -1.93 5.29 -7.07
CA GLU A 46 -2.85 5.31 -8.20
C GLU A 46 -4.15 4.57 -7.85
N LEU A 47 -4.06 3.38 -7.25
CA LEU A 47 -5.23 2.62 -6.81
C LEU A 47 -6.03 3.31 -5.71
N ALA A 48 -5.34 3.98 -4.77
CA ALA A 48 -6.00 4.76 -3.73
C ALA A 48 -6.72 6.00 -4.27
N SER A 49 -6.29 6.55 -5.42
CA SER A 49 -6.96 7.68 -6.08
C SER A 49 -8.18 7.28 -6.94
N LEU A 50 -8.37 5.97 -7.17
CA LEU A 50 -9.49 5.40 -7.93
C LEU A 50 -10.69 5.01 -7.04
N HIS A 51 -10.50 4.98 -5.72
CA HIS A 51 -11.50 4.73 -4.68
C HIS A 51 -11.91 6.02 -3.98
#